data_AF-A0AAE1SDT0-F1
#
_entry.id   AF-A0AAE1SDT0-F1
#
_cell.length_a   1.000
_cell.length_b   1.000
_cell.length_c   1.000
_cell.angle_alpha   90.00
_cell.angle_beta   90.00
_cell.angle_gamma   90.00
#
_symmetry.space_group_name_H-M   'P 1'
#
loop_
_entity.id
_entity.type
_entity.pdbx_description
1 polymer ?
#
loop_
_entity_poly.entity_id
_entity_poly.type
_entity_poly.pdbx_seq_one_letter_code
_entity_poly.pdbx_strand_id
1 'polypeptide(L)'
;MIESVGENVTNLKGGDIVMPLYLGECKECPNCKSGRSNLCHKYPMDLSGLMLDGTSRMSINGGQVLLYHSLSCSSWSEYTVINANYVVKVDPQKIPLPHASLLCCGFTTSYGAAWREVHLLLY
;
A
#
# COMPACT_ATOMS: atom_id res chain seq x y z
N MET A 1 6.97 -7.20 -8.20
CA MET A 1 8.34 -6.67 -8.36
C MET A 1 8.22 -5.29 -8.98
N ILE A 2 9.06 -4.33 -8.59
CA ILE A 2 9.05 -3.00 -9.18
C ILE A 2 9.64 -3.06 -10.59
N GLU A 3 8.88 -2.59 -11.58
CA GLU A 3 9.35 -2.39 -12.95
C GLU A 3 10.11 -1.06 -13.05
N SER A 4 9.47 0.05 -12.69
CA SER A 4 10.05 1.39 -12.67
C SER A 4 9.57 2.21 -11.45
N VAL A 5 10.24 3.33 -11.18
CA VAL A 5 9.89 4.27 -10.09
C VAL A 5 9.76 5.69 -10.63
N GLY A 6 8.88 6.48 -10.02
CA GLY A 6 8.75 7.91 -10.34
C GLY A 6 9.94 8.73 -9.83
N GLU A 7 10.11 9.93 -10.40
CA GLU A 7 11.27 10.82 -10.17
C GLU A 7 11.57 11.10 -8.69
N ASN A 8 10.53 11.23 -7.85
CA ASN A 8 10.67 11.60 -6.44
C ASN A 8 10.78 10.39 -5.49
N VAL A 9 10.87 9.17 -6.01
CA VAL A 9 10.99 7.95 -5.20
C VAL A 9 12.46 7.67 -4.93
N THR A 10 12.87 7.77 -3.66
CA THR A 10 14.29 7.66 -3.25
C THR A 10 14.63 6.36 -2.52
N ASN A 11 13.63 5.67 -1.98
CA ASN A 11 13.79 4.50 -1.11
C ASN A 11 13.49 3.16 -1.79
N LEU A 12 13.16 3.17 -3.09
CA LEU A 12 12.80 2.01 -3.90
C LEU A 12 13.46 2.12 -5.27
N LYS A 13 13.69 0.98 -5.92
CA LYS A 13 14.25 0.93 -7.28
C LYS A 13 13.69 -0.25 -8.08
N GLY A 14 13.86 -0.21 -9.39
CA GLY A 14 13.55 -1.33 -10.28
C GLY A 14 14.21 -2.64 -9.79
N GLY A 15 13.46 -3.73 -9.87
CA GLY A 15 13.86 -5.06 -9.38
C GLY A 15 13.57 -5.33 -7.90
N ASP A 16 13.28 -4.31 -7.09
CA ASP A 16 12.87 -4.54 -5.70
C ASP A 16 11.56 -5.35 -5.64
N ILE A 17 11.51 -6.30 -4.73
CA ILE A 17 10.28 -7.05 -4.45
C ILE A 17 9.50 -6.27 -3.39
N VAL A 18 8.22 -6.03 -3.67
CA VAL A 18 7.36 -5.23 -2.82
C VAL A 18 6.01 -5.91 -2.61
N MET A 19 5.42 -5.63 -1.45
CA MET A 19 4.03 -5.93 -1.14
C MET A 19 3.21 -4.63 -1.21
N PRO A 20 2.15 -4.58 -2.01
CA PRO A 20 1.24 -3.45 -2.01
C PRO A 20 0.32 -3.49 -0.79
N LEU A 21 0.04 -2.32 -0.22
CA LEU A 21 -0.79 -2.09 0.95
C LEU A 21 -1.91 -1.12 0.58
N TYR A 22 -3.07 -1.22 1.23
CA TYR A 22 -4.16 -0.27 1.05
C TYR A 22 -4.13 0.90 2.05
N LEU A 23 -3.29 0.80 3.09
CA LEU A 23 -2.97 1.88 4.02
C LEU A 23 -1.55 2.34 3.78
N GLY A 24 -1.36 3.64 3.61
CA GLY A 24 -0.04 4.22 3.43
C GLY A 24 0.64 4.57 4.75
N GLU A 25 1.95 4.81 4.71
CA GLU A 25 2.74 5.24 5.87
C GLU A 25 3.71 6.36 5.48
N CYS A 26 3.45 7.60 5.91
CA CYS A 26 4.33 8.74 5.59
C CYS A 26 5.51 8.91 6.54
N LYS A 27 5.51 8.21 7.70
CA LYS A 27 6.53 8.30 8.77
C LYS A 27 6.67 9.67 9.46
N GLU A 28 6.00 10.71 8.96
CA GLU A 28 6.15 12.08 9.46
C GLU A 28 4.94 12.61 10.24
N CYS A 29 3.73 12.11 9.95
CA CYS A 29 2.50 12.58 10.59
C CYS A 29 2.36 12.09 12.04
N PRO A 30 1.52 12.74 12.87
CA PRO A 30 1.32 12.36 14.27
C PRO A 30 0.97 10.89 14.46
N ASN A 31 0.09 10.32 13.63
CA ASN A 31 -0.29 8.91 13.73
C ASN A 31 0.89 7.98 13.44
N CYS A 32 1.62 8.20 12.34
CA CYS A 32 2.81 7.41 12.01
C CYS A 32 3.91 7.49 13.09
N LYS A 33 4.04 8.63 13.79
CA LYS A 33 5.01 8.79 14.89
C LYS A 33 4.53 8.28 16.24
N SER A 34 3.21 8.10 16.41
CA SER A 34 2.61 7.83 17.73
C SER A 34 2.91 6.44 18.28
N GLY A 35 3.17 5.45 17.42
CA GLY A 35 3.20 4.04 17.78
C GLY A 35 1.84 3.45 18.21
N ARG A 36 0.76 4.24 18.15
CA ARG A 36 -0.58 3.85 18.62
C ARG A 36 -1.56 3.52 17.49
N SER A 37 -1.32 4.04 16.29
CA SER A 37 -2.18 3.86 15.13
C SER A 37 -1.35 3.69 13.87
N ASN A 38 -1.86 2.89 12.92
CA ASN A 38 -1.32 2.73 11.58
C ASN A 38 -2.12 3.52 10.52
N LEU A 39 -3.11 4.32 10.94
CA LEU A 39 -3.93 5.13 10.02
C LEU A 39 -3.23 6.46 9.71
N CYS A 40 -2.49 6.50 8.60
CA CYS A 40 -1.78 7.70 8.17
C CYS A 40 -2.75 8.85 7.80
N HIS A 41 -2.45 10.07 8.26
CA HIS A 41 -3.23 11.26 7.89
C HIS A 41 -3.00 11.69 6.44
N LYS A 42 -1.76 11.54 5.93
CA LYS A 42 -1.36 12.01 4.60
C LYS A 42 -1.74 11.03 3.49
N TYR A 43 -1.79 9.75 3.84
CA TYR A 43 -2.04 8.64 2.92
C TYR A 43 -3.14 7.74 3.51
N PRO A 44 -4.38 8.26 3.66
CA PRO A 44 -5.50 7.48 4.16
C PRO A 44 -5.95 6.41 3.13
N MET A 45 -6.85 5.53 3.54
CA MET A 45 -7.60 4.73 2.58
C MET A 45 -8.53 5.67 1.78
N ASP A 46 -8.27 5.80 0.48
CA ASP A 46 -9.17 6.51 -0.43
C ASP A 46 -10.12 5.53 -1.12
N LEU A 47 -11.41 5.86 -1.10
CA LEU A 47 -12.50 5.11 -1.75
C LEU A 47 -13.00 5.78 -3.03
N SER A 48 -12.37 6.88 -3.46
CA SER A 48 -12.67 7.54 -4.74
C SER A 48 -12.35 6.66 -5.95
N GLY A 49 -11.46 5.69 -5.79
CA GLY A 49 -10.94 4.87 -6.87
C GLY A 49 -9.94 5.61 -7.77
N LEU A 50 -9.37 6.72 -7.31
CA LEU A 50 -8.40 7.51 -8.04
C LEU A 50 -7.06 7.55 -7.29
N MET A 51 -6.00 7.96 -7.98
CA MET A 51 -4.73 8.27 -7.34
C MET A 51 -4.85 9.58 -6.54
N LEU A 52 -3.85 9.89 -5.70
CA LEU A 52 -3.85 11.11 -4.88
C LEU A 52 -3.91 12.43 -5.67
N ASP A 53 -3.59 12.39 -6.97
CA ASP A 53 -3.71 13.53 -7.88
C ASP A 53 -5.10 13.64 -8.53
N GLY A 54 -6.06 12.78 -8.13
CA GLY A 54 -7.42 12.75 -8.66
C GLY A 54 -7.55 12.10 -10.03
N THR A 55 -6.55 11.36 -10.50
CA THR A 55 -6.57 10.72 -11.83
C THR A 55 -6.38 9.20 -11.76
N SER A 56 -6.78 8.49 -12.82
CA SER A 56 -6.50 7.06 -12.95
C SER A 56 -5.20 6.79 -13.70
N ARG A 57 -4.67 5.58 -13.53
CA ARG A 57 -3.56 5.02 -14.34
C ARG A 57 -4.00 3.81 -15.14
N MET A 58 -5.29 3.45 -15.02
CA MET A 58 -5.87 2.27 -15.64
C MET A 58 -6.89 2.71 -16.67
N SER A 59 -6.81 2.13 -17.86
CA SER A 59 -7.75 2.37 -18.94
C SER A 59 -7.84 1.18 -19.86
N ILE A 60 -8.93 1.09 -20.62
CA ILE A 60 -9.11 0.13 -21.70
C ILE A 60 -9.36 0.87 -23.01
N ASN A 61 -9.29 0.14 -24.12
CA ASN A 61 -9.48 0.68 -25.48
C ASN A 61 -8.57 1.87 -25.78
N GLY A 62 -7.28 1.75 -25.42
CA GLY A 62 -6.28 2.79 -25.69
C GLY A 62 -6.52 4.11 -24.96
N GLY A 63 -7.16 4.09 -23.78
CA GLY A 63 -7.42 5.30 -22.99
C GLY A 63 -8.84 5.86 -23.09
N GLN A 64 -9.69 5.28 -23.94
CA GLN A 64 -11.06 5.77 -24.14
C GLN A 64 -11.98 5.57 -22.93
N VAL A 65 -11.74 4.51 -22.14
CA VAL A 65 -12.50 4.23 -20.93
C VAL A 65 -11.52 4.15 -19.77
N LEU A 66 -11.65 5.10 -18.84
CA LEU A 66 -10.90 5.10 -17.59
C LEU A 66 -11.50 4.09 -16.62
N LEU A 67 -10.64 3.31 -15.97
CA LEU A 67 -11.02 2.40 -14.90
C LEU A 67 -10.67 3.01 -13.56
N TYR A 68 -11.44 2.69 -12.51
CA TYR A 68 -11.09 3.05 -11.15
C TYR A 68 -10.10 2.06 -10.54
N HIS A 69 -9.25 2.58 -9.68
CA HIS A 69 -8.38 1.80 -8.82
C HIS A 69 -9.18 1.14 -7.69
N SER A 70 -8.74 -0.05 -7.29
CA SER A 70 -9.28 -0.75 -6.12
C SER A 70 -8.31 -0.66 -4.96
N LEU A 71 -8.76 -0.08 -3.84
CA LEU A 71 -8.03 0.00 -2.56
C LEU A 71 -6.58 0.49 -2.70
N SER A 72 -6.33 1.47 -3.60
CA SER A 72 -5.00 2.04 -3.89
C SER A 72 -3.95 1.09 -4.49
N CYS A 73 -4.26 -0.20 -4.70
CA CYS A 73 -3.29 -1.19 -5.17
C CYS A 73 -3.67 -1.89 -6.48
N SER A 74 -4.96 -2.12 -6.76
CA SER A 74 -5.46 -2.67 -8.03
C SER A 74 -4.72 -3.94 -8.50
N SER A 75 -4.51 -4.90 -7.59
CA SER A 75 -3.63 -6.06 -7.81
C SER A 75 -4.15 -7.13 -8.80
N TRP A 76 -5.32 -6.96 -9.39
CA TRP A 76 -5.89 -7.85 -10.40
C TRP A 76 -5.51 -7.41 -11.83
N SER A 77 -4.23 -7.08 -11.99
CA SER A 77 -3.61 -6.65 -13.25
C SER A 77 -2.15 -7.09 -13.22
N GLU A 78 -1.58 -7.41 -14.38
CA GLU A 78 -0.16 -7.78 -14.49
C GLU A 78 0.75 -6.63 -14.04
N TYR A 79 0.29 -5.39 -14.24
CA TYR A 79 0.95 -4.16 -13.80
C TYR A 79 -0.04 -3.22 -13.13
N THR A 80 0.45 -2.48 -12.13
CA THR A 80 -0.30 -1.46 -11.42
C THR A 80 0.64 -0.33 -11.03
N VAL A 81 0.11 0.90 -10.98
CA VAL A 81 0.85 2.07 -10.53
C VAL A 81 0.37 2.42 -9.14
N ILE A 82 1.28 2.39 -8.17
CA ILE A 82 0.98 2.60 -6.75
C ILE A 82 1.87 3.70 -6.20
N ASN A 83 1.35 4.54 -5.32
CA ASN A 83 2.16 5.53 -4.62
C ASN A 83 3.17 4.81 -3.69
N ALA A 84 4.44 5.22 -3.70
CA ALA A 84 5.52 4.58 -2.94
C ALA A 84 5.27 4.45 -1.43
N ASN A 85 4.38 5.27 -0.85
CA ASN A 85 4.00 5.19 0.57
C ASN A 85 3.02 4.05 0.88
N TYR A 86 2.45 3.41 -0.14
CA TYR A 86 1.52 2.27 -0.05
C TYR A 86 2.21 0.95 -0.44
N VAL A 87 3.54 0.90 -0.47
CA VAL A 87 4.28 -0.33 -0.73
C VAL A 87 5.34 -0.54 0.33
N VAL A 88 5.55 -1.79 0.71
CA VAL A 88 6.65 -2.19 1.59
C VAL A 88 7.61 -3.09 0.85
N LYS A 89 8.91 -2.80 0.95
CA LYS A 89 9.96 -3.64 0.39
C LYS A 89 10.07 -4.94 1.17
N VAL A 90 10.18 -6.04 0.44
CA VAL A 90 10.30 -7.39 0.98
C VAL A 90 11.65 -7.98 0.63
N ASP A 91 12.24 -8.66 1.61
CA ASP A 91 13.42 -9.47 1.42
C ASP A 91 13.02 -10.91 1.04
N PRO A 92 13.23 -11.35 -0.22
CA PRO A 92 12.86 -12.69 -0.67
C PRO A 92 13.64 -13.80 0.03
N GLN A 93 14.76 -13.50 0.70
CA GLN A 93 15.51 -14.49 1.47
C GLN A 93 14.82 -14.81 2.81
N LYS A 94 13.97 -13.90 3.30
CA LYS A 94 13.27 -14.05 4.59
C LYS A 94 11.82 -14.47 4.44
N ILE A 95 11.19 -14.17 3.30
CA ILE A 95 9.77 -14.44 3.06
C ILE A 95 9.61 -15.27 1.79
N PRO A 96 9.06 -16.49 1.89
CA PRO A 96 8.71 -17.29 0.71
C PRO A 96 7.64 -16.57 -0.12
N LEU A 97 8.02 -16.12 -1.33
CA LEU A 97 7.14 -15.35 -2.21
C LEU A 97 5.77 -15.97 -2.50
N PRO A 98 5.62 -17.31 -2.66
CA PRO A 98 4.32 -17.93 -2.92
C PRO A 98 3.26 -17.64 -1.83
N HIS A 99 3.71 -17.34 -0.60
CA HIS A 99 2.84 -17.07 0.54
C HIS A 99 2.87 -15.61 0.98
N ALA A 100 3.79 -14.80 0.44
CA ALA A 100 3.99 -13.41 0.84
C ALA A 100 2.71 -12.55 0.64
N SER A 101 1.92 -12.84 -0.39
CA SER A 101 0.69 -12.10 -0.68
C SER A 101 -0.34 -12.14 0.46
N LEU A 102 -0.35 -13.20 1.28
CA LEU A 102 -1.25 -13.32 2.43
C LEU A 102 -0.95 -12.26 3.51
N LEU A 103 0.31 -11.78 3.56
CA LEU A 103 0.78 -10.79 4.52
C LEU A 103 0.33 -9.36 4.17
N CYS A 104 -0.23 -9.12 2.98
CA CYS A 104 -0.65 -7.77 2.58
C CYS A 104 -1.97 -7.32 3.22
N CYS A 105 -2.79 -8.25 3.70
CA CYS A 105 -4.13 -7.95 4.21
C CYS A 105 -4.60 -8.96 5.26
N GLY A 106 -5.29 -10.03 4.85
CA GLY A 106 -6.09 -10.87 5.74
C GLY A 106 -5.30 -11.49 6.91
N PHE A 107 -4.10 -12.00 6.65
CA PHE A 107 -3.28 -12.59 7.70
C PHE A 107 -2.81 -11.55 8.73
N THR A 108 -2.22 -10.44 8.26
CA THR A 108 -1.72 -9.40 9.16
C THR A 108 -2.82 -8.70 9.93
N THR A 109 -4.00 -8.53 9.32
CA THR A 109 -5.18 -7.96 10.00
C THR A 109 -5.66 -8.90 11.11
N SER A 110 -5.83 -10.19 10.81
CA SER A 110 -6.30 -11.16 11.81
C SER A 110 -5.29 -11.39 12.93
N TYR A 111 -4.02 -11.61 12.60
CA TYR A 111 -2.96 -11.77 13.59
C TYR A 111 -2.78 -10.50 14.42
N GLY A 112 -2.78 -9.33 13.77
CA GLY A 112 -2.68 -8.04 14.44
C GLY A 112 -3.84 -7.79 15.40
N ALA A 113 -5.07 -8.16 15.04
CA ALA A 113 -6.24 -8.01 15.90
C ALA A 113 -6.16 -8.85 17.18
N ALA A 114 -5.54 -10.03 17.13
CA ALA A 114 -5.34 -10.88 18.30
C ALA A 114 -4.11 -10.47 19.13
N TRP A 115 -3.02 -10.04 18.47
CA TRP A 115 -1.73 -9.79 19.10
C TRP A 115 -1.57 -8.36 19.64
N ARG A 116 -2.12 -7.35 18.95
CA ARG A 116 -1.99 -5.95 19.37
C ARG A 116 -3.06 -5.64 20.40
N GLU A 117 -2.65 -5.39 21.63
CA GLU A 117 -3.53 -4.77 22.63
C GLU A 117 -3.81 -3.32 22.23
N VAL A 118 -5.10 -2.97 22.09
CA VAL A 118 -5.52 -1.57 22.04
C VAL A 118 -5.61 -1.10 23.48
N HIS A 119 -4.63 -0.31 23.94
CA HIS A 119 -4.76 0.43 25.19
C HIS A 119 -5.79 1.54 25.01
N LEU A 120 -7.08 1.19 25.16
CA LEU A 120 -8.15 2.17 25.30
C LEU A 120 -7.89 2.89 26.63
N LEU A 121 -7.39 4.11 26.55
CA LEU A 121 -7.47 5.06 27.66
C LEU A 121 -8.96 5.36 27.83
N LEU A 122 -9.63 4.54 28.64
CA LEU A 122 -10.91 4.89 29.24
C LEU A 122 -10.61 6.10 30.13
N TYR A 123 -11.01 7.28 29.67
CA TYR A 123 -11.16 8.45 30.53
C TYR A 123 -12.31 8.21 31.50
#